data_AF-J9H1Z0-F1
#
_entry.id   AF-J9H1Z0-F1
#
_cell.length_a   1.000
_cell.length_b   1.000
_cell.length_c   1.000
_cell.angle_alpha   90.00
_cell.angle_beta   90.00
_cell.angle_gamma   90.00
#
_symmetry.space_group_name_H-M   'P 1'
#
loop_
_entity.id
_entity.type
_entity.pdbx_description
1 polymer ?
#
loop_
_entity_poly.entity_id
_entity_poly.type
_entity_poly.pdbx_seq_one_letter_code
_entity_poly.pdbx_strand_id
1 'polypeptide(L)'
;MALTTQEEAQVKLIIEAFQNGKTLDQLPMAQGTNPFNMLSEVLDENGESRKATIAALLPYVEEQCSYGIEFDTAVSSPDCTRIGNMALHKSLPVHNTMKGVLLDDDGNEVEFLHPLNWEGQTLDGSRGQVMVRMPNGYYRKFETEGTIRRVKFSQYPIPGYHFVPTKYISAHQATIQRSTGKLASVVNMDADYRGGGNNANYDNTYRTDCGKPVTAMSRTAFKAAARKRNNSKTAEWNCMTYDIQKDLYWLFVVEYATLDTQKPYDAQLTSEGYHKGGLGDGVTTWNWGDWSTFNGNYPFIPCGYTDSIGNATGVMNYELKGDKDALVKHSVYHVTEVWKTHSGTFGNG
;
A
#
# COMPACT_ATOMS: atom_id res chain seq x y z
N MET A 1 30.42 4.28 69.05
CA MET A 1 29.05 4.51 69.55
C MET A 1 28.24 3.27 69.22
N ALA A 2 27.59 2.67 70.22
CA ALA A 2 26.62 1.61 69.97
C ALA A 2 25.34 2.25 69.45
N LEU A 3 24.72 1.62 68.44
CA LEU A 3 23.38 2.03 67.99
C LEU A 3 22.40 1.84 69.15
N THR A 4 21.46 2.75 69.27
CA THR A 4 20.34 2.60 70.19
C THR A 4 19.44 1.43 69.73
N THR A 5 18.67 0.87 70.65
CA THR A 5 17.73 -0.22 70.34
C THR A 5 16.74 0.12 69.23
N GLN A 6 16.36 1.40 69.07
CA GLN A 6 15.51 1.88 67.98
C GLN A 6 16.24 1.90 66.62
N GLU A 7 17.50 2.33 66.61
CA GLU A 7 18.32 2.33 65.38
C GLU A 7 18.63 0.89 64.94
N GLU A 8 18.89 -0.04 65.86
CA GLU A 8 19.07 -1.46 65.52
C GLU A 8 17.81 -2.07 64.91
N ALA A 9 16.63 -1.71 65.40
CA ALA A 9 15.36 -2.16 64.83
C ALA A 9 15.16 -1.62 63.41
N GLN A 10 15.49 -0.35 63.15
CA GLN A 10 15.43 0.24 61.81
C GLN A 10 16.44 -0.40 60.85
N VAL A 11 17.67 -0.66 61.29
CA VAL A 11 18.69 -1.33 60.47
C VAL A 11 18.25 -2.73 60.07
N LYS A 12 17.62 -3.50 60.98
CA LYS A 12 17.07 -4.83 60.65
C LYS A 12 15.99 -4.75 59.56
N LEU A 13 15.09 -3.77 59.63
CA LEU A 13 14.07 -3.55 58.60
C LEU A 13 14.68 -3.19 57.24
N ILE A 14 15.75 -2.40 57.22
CA ILE A 14 16.46 -2.04 55.98
C ILE A 14 17.15 -3.25 55.36
N ILE A 15 17.83 -4.08 56.18
CA ILE A 15 18.50 -5.30 55.71
C ILE A 15 17.46 -6.27 55.13
N GLU A 16 16.33 -6.45 55.81
CA GLU A 16 15.25 -7.32 55.36
C GLU A 16 14.64 -6.80 54.04
N ALA A 17 14.44 -5.48 53.90
CA ALA A 17 13.98 -4.89 52.65
C ALA A 17 14.98 -5.05 51.50
N PHE A 18 16.28 -4.92 51.77
CA PHE A 18 17.34 -5.10 50.77
C PHE A 18 17.46 -6.56 50.32
N GLN A 19 17.38 -7.51 51.26
CA GLN A 19 17.44 -8.95 50.96
C GLN A 19 16.21 -9.46 50.22
N ASN A 20 15.03 -8.86 50.47
CA ASN A 20 13.78 -9.21 49.81
C ASN A 20 13.48 -8.35 48.56
N GLY A 21 14.39 -7.45 48.20
CA GLY A 21 14.27 -6.63 46.99
C GLY A 21 14.25 -7.51 45.74
N LYS A 22 13.27 -7.29 44.87
CA LYS A 22 13.17 -8.01 43.59
C LYS A 22 14.01 -7.30 42.53
N THR A 23 14.75 -8.08 41.74
CA THR A 23 15.38 -7.59 40.52
C THR A 23 14.35 -7.44 39.39
N LEU A 24 14.68 -6.69 38.33
CA LEU A 24 13.74 -6.39 37.24
C LEU A 24 13.12 -7.65 36.60
N ASP A 25 13.90 -8.72 36.45
CA ASP A 25 13.50 -10.03 35.92
C ASP A 25 12.58 -10.83 36.86
N GLN A 26 12.55 -10.47 38.15
CA GLN A 26 11.67 -11.07 39.17
C GLN A 26 10.36 -10.31 39.36
N LEU A 27 10.23 -9.13 38.72
CA LEU A 27 9.00 -8.35 38.76
C LEU A 27 7.94 -8.98 37.85
N PRO A 28 6.67 -9.04 38.29
CA PRO A 28 5.59 -9.46 37.40
C PRO A 28 5.44 -8.45 36.26
N MET A 29 4.99 -8.93 35.10
CA MET A 29 4.65 -8.05 33.98
C MET A 29 3.59 -7.03 34.41
N ALA A 30 3.77 -5.78 33.95
CA ALA A 30 2.83 -4.70 34.24
C ALA A 30 1.42 -5.05 33.75
N GLN A 31 0.41 -4.70 34.56
CA GLN A 31 -1.00 -4.91 34.23
C GLN A 31 -1.65 -3.59 33.81
N GLY A 32 -2.61 -3.67 32.88
CA GLY A 32 -3.34 -2.51 32.34
C GLY A 32 -2.76 -1.99 31.02
N THR A 33 -3.52 -1.14 30.33
CA THR A 33 -3.17 -0.60 29.01
C THR A 33 -3.00 0.92 29.01
N ASN A 34 -3.25 1.59 30.16
CA ASN A 34 -3.18 3.04 30.26
C ASN A 34 -1.77 3.50 30.68
N PRO A 35 -0.97 4.08 29.77
CA PRO A 35 0.41 4.49 30.05
C PRO A 35 0.51 5.69 31.01
N PHE A 36 -0.58 6.42 31.25
CA PHE A 36 -0.60 7.53 32.21
C PHE A 36 -0.57 7.05 33.67
N ASN A 37 -0.93 5.79 33.91
CA ASN A 37 -0.90 5.18 35.24
C ASN A 37 0.39 4.38 35.49
N MET A 38 1.30 4.35 34.51
CA MET A 38 2.54 3.59 34.57
C MET A 38 3.74 4.52 34.76
N LEU A 39 4.66 4.10 35.63
CA LEU A 39 5.91 4.80 35.92
C LEU A 39 7.10 3.91 35.55
N SER A 40 8.14 4.51 34.98
CA SER A 40 9.47 3.92 34.87
C SER A 40 10.41 4.63 35.83
N GLU A 41 11.33 3.88 36.41
CA GLU A 41 12.55 4.46 36.95
C GLU A 41 13.45 4.89 35.78
N VAL A 42 14.09 6.05 35.91
CA VAL A 42 15.07 6.61 34.99
C VAL A 42 16.22 7.20 35.80
N LEU A 43 17.43 7.14 35.27
CA LEU A 43 18.56 7.90 35.83
C LEU A 43 18.54 9.30 35.21
N ASP A 44 18.60 10.34 36.05
CA ASP A 44 18.73 11.72 35.57
C ASP A 44 20.16 12.04 35.10
N GLU A 45 20.37 13.24 34.56
CA GLU A 45 21.68 13.69 34.04
C GLU A 45 22.81 13.67 35.09
N ASN A 46 22.46 13.66 36.38
CA ASN A 46 23.40 13.60 37.50
C ASN A 46 23.59 12.17 38.04
N GLY A 47 22.93 11.18 37.44
CA GLY A 47 22.98 9.77 37.87
C GLY A 47 22.05 9.44 39.05
N GLU A 48 21.11 10.32 39.41
CA GLU A 48 20.11 10.03 40.45
C GLU A 48 18.90 9.30 39.85
N SER A 49 18.43 8.25 40.54
CA SER A 49 17.18 7.58 40.19
C SER A 49 15.97 8.49 40.41
N ARG A 50 15.19 8.71 39.35
CA ARG A 50 13.92 9.44 39.34
C ARG A 50 12.80 8.61 38.72
N LYS A 51 11.56 9.02 38.94
CA LYS A 51 10.38 8.45 38.28
C LYS A 51 10.01 9.28 37.04
N ALA A 52 9.70 8.61 35.94
CA ALA A 52 9.10 9.20 34.74
C ALA A 52 7.78 8.49 34.42
N THR A 53 6.79 9.21 33.92
CA THR A 53 5.57 8.59 33.40
C THR A 53 5.86 7.99 32.03
N ILE A 54 5.39 6.76 31.77
CA ILE A 54 5.55 6.13 30.44
C ILE A 54 4.88 6.99 29.36
N ALA A 55 3.76 7.65 29.71
CA ALA A 55 3.09 8.60 28.84
C ALA A 55 3.98 9.74 28.34
N ALA A 56 4.96 10.20 29.12
CA ALA A 56 5.87 11.27 28.71
C ALA A 56 6.83 10.85 27.58
N LEU A 57 7.08 9.53 27.40
CA LEU A 57 7.91 8.99 26.33
C LEU A 57 7.14 8.80 25.02
N LEU A 58 5.80 8.76 25.06
CA LEU A 58 4.97 8.45 23.89
C LEU A 58 5.12 9.44 22.74
N PRO A 59 5.15 10.78 22.95
CA PRO A 59 5.31 11.71 21.85
C PRO A 59 6.64 11.54 21.12
N TYR A 60 7.72 11.30 21.88
CA TYR A 60 9.06 11.06 21.32
C TYR A 60 9.10 9.74 20.52
N VAL A 61 8.47 8.68 21.04
CA VAL A 61 8.34 7.41 20.31
C VAL A 61 7.52 7.61 19.03
N GLU A 62 6.41 8.36 19.07
CA GLU A 62 5.62 8.64 17.87
C GLU A 62 6.41 9.44 16.84
N GLU A 63 7.10 10.50 17.25
CA GLU A 63 7.90 11.34 16.35
C GLU A 63 9.06 10.57 15.71
N GLN A 64 9.68 9.62 16.43
CA GLN A 64 10.80 8.83 15.90
C GLN A 64 10.38 7.62 15.07
N CYS A 65 9.26 6.97 15.41
CA CYS A 65 8.87 5.70 14.81
C CYS A 65 7.74 5.83 13.79
N SER A 66 7.14 7.01 13.63
CA SER A 66 6.08 7.25 12.66
C SER A 66 6.45 8.31 11.63
N TYR A 67 5.83 8.23 10.46
CA TYR A 67 5.91 9.23 9.41
C TYR A 67 4.56 9.32 8.71
N GLY A 68 4.23 10.50 8.19
CA GLY A 68 2.91 10.74 7.65
C GLY A 68 2.75 12.10 7.02
N ILE A 69 1.50 12.48 6.81
CA ILE A 69 1.12 13.74 6.21
C ILE A 69 0.02 14.43 7.02
N GLU A 70 -0.04 15.74 6.85
CA GLU A 70 -1.06 16.65 7.36
C GLU A 70 -1.63 17.47 6.20
N PHE A 71 -2.95 17.69 6.22
CA PHE A 71 -3.61 18.63 5.33
C PHE A 71 -4.78 19.33 6.03
N ASP A 72 -5.12 20.51 5.54
CA ASP A 72 -6.22 21.32 6.07
C ASP A 72 -7.40 21.28 5.11
N THR A 73 -8.53 20.75 5.58
CA THR A 73 -9.79 20.68 4.80
C THR A 73 -10.40 22.04 4.47
N ALA A 74 -9.97 23.13 5.13
CA ALA A 74 -10.36 24.49 4.79
C ALA A 74 -9.53 25.10 3.65
N VAL A 75 -8.44 24.45 3.25
CA VAL A 75 -7.55 24.91 2.18
C VAL A 75 -7.81 24.11 0.91
N SER A 76 -8.09 24.81 -0.20
CA SER A 76 -8.32 24.19 -1.51
C SER A 76 -7.01 23.81 -2.23
N SER A 77 -6.04 23.26 -1.51
CA SER A 77 -4.79 22.74 -2.06
C SER A 77 -4.78 21.22 -1.94
N PRO A 78 -4.38 20.48 -2.98
CA PRO A 78 -4.18 19.04 -2.85
C PRO A 78 -2.87 18.70 -2.14
N ASP A 79 -1.94 19.65 -1.99
CA ASP A 79 -0.61 19.38 -1.42
C ASP A 79 -0.66 19.26 0.10
N CYS A 80 0.03 18.24 0.61
CA CYS A 80 0.10 17.91 2.02
C CYS A 80 1.46 18.29 2.62
N THR A 81 1.48 18.56 3.92
CA THR A 81 2.71 18.75 4.69
C THR A 81 3.17 17.41 5.26
N ARG A 82 4.44 17.04 5.07
CA ARG A 82 5.02 15.85 5.70
C ARG A 82 5.22 16.09 7.19
N ILE A 83 4.87 15.10 8.01
CA ILE A 83 5.01 15.12 9.48
C ILE A 83 5.67 13.82 9.97
N GLY A 84 6.17 13.85 11.22
CA GLY A 84 6.87 12.74 11.86
C GLY A 84 8.35 12.64 11.46
N ASN A 85 8.90 11.43 11.43
CA ASN A 85 10.30 11.21 11.13
C ASN A 85 10.59 11.39 9.63
N MET A 86 11.36 12.42 9.31
CA MET A 86 11.78 12.75 7.95
C MET A 86 12.71 11.70 7.32
N ALA A 87 13.53 11.00 8.11
CA ALA A 87 14.34 9.91 7.60
C ALA A 87 13.48 8.73 7.12
N LEU A 88 12.35 8.47 7.78
CA LEU A 88 11.40 7.42 7.36
C LEU A 88 10.61 7.82 6.11
N HIS A 89 10.34 9.11 5.90
CA HIS A 89 9.81 9.61 4.61
C HIS A 89 10.77 9.36 3.44
N LYS A 90 12.08 9.33 3.71
CA LYS A 90 13.09 9.01 2.70
C LYS A 90 13.24 7.50 2.48
N SER A 91 13.20 6.72 3.56
CA SER A 91 13.42 5.26 3.49
C SER A 91 12.14 4.44 3.27
N LEU A 92 10.96 5.07 3.35
CA LEU A 92 9.62 4.50 3.13
C LEU A 92 9.46 3.05 3.62
N PRO A 93 9.71 2.76 4.91
CA PRO A 93 9.88 1.39 5.38
C PRO A 93 8.58 0.55 5.36
N VAL A 94 7.40 1.18 5.24
CA VAL A 94 6.14 0.47 5.01
C VAL A 94 5.99 0.12 3.53
N HIS A 95 6.15 1.11 2.64
CA HIS A 95 6.03 0.95 1.19
C HIS A 95 7.04 -0.07 0.65
N ASN A 96 8.31 0.01 1.06
CA ASN A 96 9.39 -0.86 0.57
C ASN A 96 9.26 -2.36 0.94
N THR A 97 8.21 -2.75 1.68
CA THR A 97 7.87 -4.16 1.93
C THR A 97 6.95 -4.77 0.87
N MET A 98 6.41 -3.92 -0.01
CA MET A 98 5.55 -4.31 -1.12
C MET A 98 6.36 -5.04 -2.18
N LYS A 99 5.76 -6.08 -2.76
CA LYS A 99 6.46 -6.94 -3.73
C LYS A 99 5.49 -7.55 -4.73
N GLY A 100 5.88 -7.58 -6.01
CA GLY A 100 5.23 -8.45 -6.99
C GLY A 100 5.35 -9.92 -6.57
N VAL A 101 4.27 -10.69 -6.75
CA VAL A 101 4.20 -12.10 -6.35
C VAL A 101 3.25 -12.87 -7.26
N LEU A 102 3.57 -14.13 -7.53
CA LEU A 102 2.63 -15.10 -8.07
C LEU A 102 1.86 -15.76 -6.92
N LEU A 103 0.52 -15.66 -6.96
CA LEU A 103 -0.37 -16.23 -5.95
C LEU A 103 -1.17 -17.39 -6.54
N ASP A 104 -1.15 -18.56 -5.91
CA ASP A 104 -1.99 -19.68 -6.35
C ASP A 104 -3.46 -19.48 -5.95
N ASP A 105 -4.37 -20.32 -6.48
CA ASP A 105 -5.80 -20.21 -6.21
C ASP A 105 -6.17 -20.45 -4.72
N ASP A 106 -5.32 -21.14 -3.95
CA ASP A 106 -5.51 -21.35 -2.50
C ASP A 106 -4.94 -20.19 -1.66
N GLY A 107 -4.31 -19.19 -2.29
CA GLY A 107 -3.80 -17.99 -1.65
C GLY A 107 -2.35 -18.09 -1.16
N ASN A 108 -1.60 -19.10 -1.60
CA ASN A 108 -0.19 -19.23 -1.24
C ASN A 108 0.71 -18.43 -2.19
N GLU A 109 1.76 -17.83 -1.63
CA GLU A 109 2.83 -17.19 -2.40
C GLU A 109 3.67 -18.26 -3.10
N VAL A 110 3.59 -18.32 -4.43
CA VAL A 110 4.31 -19.30 -5.26
C VAL A 110 5.73 -18.80 -5.57
N GLU A 111 5.85 -17.53 -5.94
CA GLU A 111 7.13 -16.92 -6.35
C GLU A 111 7.09 -15.41 -6.18
N PHE A 112 8.17 -14.83 -5.64
CA PHE A 112 8.35 -13.37 -5.68
C PHE A 112 8.88 -12.92 -7.04
N LEU A 113 8.30 -11.84 -7.55
CA LEU A 113 8.73 -11.25 -8.81
C LEU A 113 10.04 -10.48 -8.65
N HIS A 114 10.85 -10.46 -9.72
CA HIS A 114 12.14 -9.77 -9.66
C HIS A 114 11.91 -8.25 -9.58
N PRO A 115 12.51 -7.54 -8.61
CA PRO A 115 12.11 -6.17 -8.30
C PRO A 115 12.35 -5.17 -9.45
N LEU A 116 13.29 -5.43 -10.36
CA LEU A 116 13.61 -4.47 -11.43
C LEU A 116 12.89 -4.73 -12.76
N ASN A 117 12.38 -5.96 -12.99
CA ASN A 117 11.78 -6.36 -14.26
C ASN A 117 11.07 -7.71 -14.08
N TRP A 118 9.80 -7.79 -14.45
CA TRP A 118 8.98 -9.01 -14.36
C TRP A 118 8.85 -9.79 -15.69
N GLU A 119 9.31 -9.25 -16.82
CA GLU A 119 9.18 -9.87 -18.16
C GLU A 119 9.94 -11.18 -18.31
N GLY A 120 10.98 -11.39 -17.49
CA GLY A 120 11.71 -12.66 -17.43
C GLY A 120 10.93 -13.81 -16.76
N GLN A 121 9.73 -13.55 -16.23
CA GLN A 121 8.95 -14.51 -15.47
C GLN A 121 7.72 -14.98 -16.24
N THR A 122 7.24 -16.19 -15.94
CA THR A 122 6.05 -16.75 -16.57
C THR A 122 4.79 -16.21 -15.91
N LEU A 123 4.19 -15.19 -16.54
CA LEU A 123 3.05 -14.42 -16.04
C LEU A 123 1.71 -14.78 -16.71
N ASP A 124 1.66 -15.89 -17.46
CA ASP A 124 0.55 -16.30 -18.33
C ASP A 124 -0.66 -16.90 -17.60
N GLY A 125 -0.55 -17.10 -16.28
CA GLY A 125 -1.57 -17.73 -15.45
C GLY A 125 -1.33 -19.20 -15.12
N SER A 126 -0.35 -19.86 -15.76
CA SER A 126 -0.03 -21.27 -15.50
C SER A 126 0.58 -21.52 -14.12
N ARG A 127 1.17 -20.48 -13.51
CA ARG A 127 1.88 -20.54 -12.22
C ARG A 127 1.19 -19.76 -11.10
N GLY A 128 -0.03 -19.28 -11.33
CA GLY A 128 -0.77 -18.44 -10.39
C GLY A 128 -1.11 -17.07 -10.98
N GLN A 129 -1.57 -16.17 -10.12
CA GLN A 129 -1.95 -14.81 -10.48
C GLN A 129 -0.86 -13.82 -10.17
N VAL A 130 -0.66 -12.88 -11.08
CA VAL A 130 0.27 -11.78 -10.89
C VAL A 130 -0.37 -10.76 -9.97
N MET A 131 0.08 -10.76 -8.72
CA MET A 131 -0.43 -9.90 -7.65
C MET A 131 0.71 -9.02 -7.14
N VAL A 132 0.35 -7.98 -6.42
CA VAL A 132 1.26 -7.27 -5.52
C VAL A 132 0.84 -7.56 -4.10
N ARG A 133 1.79 -7.98 -3.28
CA ARG A 133 1.64 -8.00 -1.84
C ARG A 133 1.73 -6.57 -1.34
N MET A 134 0.64 -6.07 -0.75
CA MET A 134 0.62 -4.81 -0.01
C MET A 134 1.59 -4.89 1.19
N PRO A 135 1.88 -3.78 1.89
CA PRO A 135 2.88 -3.80 2.95
C PRO A 135 2.71 -4.96 3.94
N ASN A 136 3.83 -5.53 4.38
CA ASN A 136 3.87 -6.74 5.20
C ASN A 136 3.49 -6.47 6.66
N GLY A 137 2.23 -6.12 6.90
CA GLY A 137 1.73 -5.69 8.20
C GLY A 137 2.31 -4.33 8.61
N TYR A 138 1.45 -3.38 8.93
CA TYR A 138 1.90 -2.08 9.44
C TYR A 138 0.85 -1.45 10.35
N TYR A 139 1.20 -0.35 10.99
CA TYR A 139 0.33 0.38 11.89
C TYR A 139 -0.02 1.73 11.29
N ARG A 140 -1.28 2.13 11.41
CA ARG A 140 -1.78 3.40 10.89
C ARG A 140 -2.61 4.14 11.92
N LYS A 141 -2.53 5.47 11.90
CA LYS A 141 -3.36 6.37 12.72
C LYS A 141 -3.94 7.48 11.85
N PHE A 142 -5.20 7.80 12.13
CA PHE A 142 -5.88 8.96 11.59
C PHE A 142 -6.20 9.90 12.73
N GLU A 143 -5.92 11.18 12.56
CA GLU A 143 -6.24 12.22 13.55
C GLU A 143 -7.05 13.33 12.91
N THR A 144 -7.89 13.96 13.71
CA THR A 144 -8.74 15.07 13.31
C THR A 144 -8.70 16.12 14.40
N GLU A 145 -8.28 17.32 14.02
CA GLU A 145 -8.17 18.47 14.91
C GLU A 145 -8.74 19.69 14.20
N GLY A 146 -9.98 20.05 14.50
CA GLY A 146 -10.69 21.09 13.74
C GLY A 146 -10.77 20.74 12.25
N THR A 147 -10.14 21.54 11.41
CA THR A 147 -10.05 21.35 9.95
C THR A 147 -8.80 20.56 9.52
N ILE A 148 -7.88 20.31 10.45
CA ILE A 148 -6.65 19.57 10.20
C ILE A 148 -6.94 18.06 10.21
N ARG A 149 -6.36 17.35 9.25
CA ARG A 149 -6.39 15.90 9.12
C ARG A 149 -4.96 15.38 9.04
N ARG A 150 -4.68 14.31 9.77
CA ARG A 150 -3.36 13.66 9.75
C ARG A 150 -3.50 12.18 9.47
N VAL A 151 -2.57 11.66 8.69
CA VAL A 151 -2.44 10.23 8.41
C VAL A 151 -0.99 9.85 8.66
N LYS A 152 -0.76 8.90 9.58
CA LYS A 152 0.58 8.48 9.99
C LYS A 152 0.71 6.96 9.92
N PHE A 153 1.89 6.49 9.53
CA PHE A 153 2.27 5.08 9.47
C PHE A 153 3.44 4.79 10.41
N SER A 154 3.50 3.55 10.87
CA SER A 154 4.59 3.01 11.70
C SER A 154 4.77 1.51 11.43
N GLN A 155 6.00 1.01 11.53
CA GLN A 155 6.26 -0.44 11.56
C GLN A 155 6.01 -1.05 12.95
N TYR A 156 5.90 -0.22 13.97
CA TYR A 156 5.79 -0.62 15.37
C TYR A 156 4.40 -0.29 15.96
N PRO A 157 3.92 -1.09 16.93
CA PRO A 157 2.65 -0.84 17.63
C PRO A 157 2.78 0.35 18.58
N ILE A 158 2.46 1.55 18.09
CA ILE A 158 2.41 2.78 18.90
C ILE A 158 0.98 2.98 19.42
N PRO A 159 0.77 3.46 20.67
CA PRO A 159 -0.57 3.70 21.19
C PRO A 159 -1.44 4.57 20.26
N GLY A 160 -2.67 4.13 20.02
CA GLY A 160 -3.63 4.79 19.13
C GLY A 160 -3.50 4.43 17.64
N TYR A 161 -2.49 3.66 17.24
CA TYR A 161 -2.39 3.12 15.89
C TYR A 161 -3.12 1.77 15.80
N HIS A 162 -3.83 1.54 14.70
CA HIS A 162 -4.44 0.24 14.40
C HIS A 162 -3.54 -0.54 13.45
N PHE A 163 -3.50 -1.86 13.63
CA PHE A 163 -2.81 -2.76 12.72
C PHE A 163 -3.58 -2.92 11.41
N VAL A 164 -2.86 -2.84 10.30
CA VAL A 164 -3.33 -3.13 8.94
C VAL A 164 -2.64 -4.42 8.50
N PRO A 165 -3.37 -5.53 8.30
CA PRO A 165 -2.78 -6.80 7.88
C PRO A 165 -2.32 -6.73 6.42
N THR A 166 -1.41 -7.64 6.07
CA THR A 166 -0.99 -7.87 4.68
C THR A 166 -2.19 -8.25 3.81
N LYS A 167 -2.25 -7.68 2.61
CA LYS A 167 -3.30 -7.94 1.61
C LYS A 167 -2.66 -8.12 0.24
N TYR A 168 -3.42 -8.64 -0.71
CA TYR A 168 -2.97 -8.81 -2.09
C TYR A 168 -3.91 -8.09 -3.04
N ILE A 169 -3.33 -7.51 -4.07
CA ILE A 169 -4.03 -6.72 -5.08
C ILE A 169 -3.50 -7.09 -6.45
N SER A 170 -4.35 -7.12 -7.46
CA SER A 170 -3.93 -7.52 -8.80
C SER A 170 -2.91 -6.55 -9.38
N ALA A 171 -1.81 -7.08 -9.92
CA ALA A 171 -0.77 -6.28 -10.53
C ALA A 171 -1.10 -5.86 -11.97
N HIS A 172 -2.15 -6.42 -12.57
CA HIS A 172 -2.68 -6.02 -13.86
C HIS A 172 -4.19 -5.80 -13.75
N GLN A 173 -4.76 -4.96 -14.62
CA GLN A 173 -6.21 -4.93 -14.72
C GLN A 173 -6.70 -6.28 -15.26
N ALA A 174 -7.70 -6.84 -14.60
CA ALA A 174 -8.01 -8.25 -14.80
C ALA A 174 -8.68 -8.56 -16.15
N THR A 175 -8.40 -9.74 -16.68
CA THR A 175 -9.14 -10.41 -17.75
C THR A 175 -10.02 -11.53 -17.17
N ILE A 176 -10.80 -12.23 -18.00
CA ILE A 176 -11.54 -13.44 -17.62
C ILE A 176 -10.94 -14.62 -18.38
N GLN A 177 -10.57 -15.68 -17.67
CA GLN A 177 -10.36 -16.99 -18.27
C GLN A 177 -11.73 -17.57 -18.63
N ARG A 178 -12.08 -17.60 -19.91
CA ARG A 178 -13.44 -17.87 -20.39
C ARG A 178 -13.87 -19.31 -20.14
N SER A 179 -12.96 -20.26 -20.29
CA SER A 179 -13.16 -21.70 -20.08
C SER A 179 -13.63 -22.04 -18.65
N THR A 180 -13.15 -21.29 -17.66
CA THR A 180 -13.50 -21.48 -16.23
C THR A 180 -14.41 -20.38 -15.68
N GLY A 181 -14.51 -19.25 -16.40
CA GLY A 181 -15.16 -18.02 -15.95
C GLY A 181 -14.47 -17.37 -14.75
N LYS A 182 -13.18 -17.64 -14.50
CA LYS A 182 -12.39 -17.06 -13.42
C LYS A 182 -11.82 -15.70 -13.83
N LEU A 183 -11.86 -14.72 -12.93
CA LEU A 183 -11.21 -13.41 -13.13
C LEU A 183 -9.70 -13.52 -12.93
N ALA A 184 -8.85 -13.03 -13.82
CA ALA A 184 -7.40 -13.26 -13.82
C ALA A 184 -6.55 -12.00 -14.00
N SER A 185 -5.47 -11.91 -13.23
CA SER A 185 -4.40 -10.90 -13.37
C SER A 185 -3.18 -11.60 -13.94
N VAL A 186 -3.03 -11.53 -15.27
CA VAL A 186 -2.06 -12.30 -16.07
C VAL A 186 -1.68 -11.54 -17.34
N VAL A 187 -0.58 -11.95 -17.96
CA VAL A 187 -0.16 -11.54 -19.31
C VAL A 187 -0.37 -12.71 -20.25
N ASN A 188 -1.52 -12.74 -20.93
CA ASN A 188 -1.87 -13.86 -21.80
C ASN A 188 -2.64 -13.41 -23.05
N MET A 189 -2.12 -13.79 -24.23
CA MET A 189 -2.68 -13.46 -25.54
C MET A 189 -3.65 -14.52 -26.09
N ASP A 190 -3.85 -15.63 -25.38
CA ASP A 190 -4.78 -16.68 -25.79
C ASP A 190 -6.22 -16.13 -25.83
N ALA A 191 -7.00 -16.63 -26.80
CA ALA A 191 -8.42 -16.35 -26.97
C ALA A 191 -9.26 -16.62 -25.70
N ASP A 192 -8.82 -17.56 -24.85
CA ASP A 192 -9.44 -17.87 -23.56
C ASP A 192 -9.31 -16.72 -22.56
N TYR A 193 -8.36 -15.80 -22.77
CA TYR A 193 -8.12 -14.62 -21.93
C TYR A 193 -8.49 -13.31 -22.64
N ARG A 194 -9.32 -13.38 -23.69
CA ARG A 194 -9.77 -12.21 -24.44
C ARG A 194 -10.56 -11.23 -23.56
N GLY A 195 -10.05 -10.01 -23.44
CA GLY A 195 -10.67 -8.90 -22.71
C GLY A 195 -11.62 -8.08 -23.57
N GLY A 196 -11.62 -6.77 -23.34
CA GLY A 196 -12.39 -5.80 -24.11
C GLY A 196 -13.86 -6.20 -24.27
N GLY A 197 -14.35 -6.14 -25.51
CA GLY A 197 -15.69 -6.58 -25.89
C GLY A 197 -15.80 -8.08 -26.21
N ASN A 198 -14.72 -8.84 -26.00
CA ASN A 198 -14.60 -10.24 -26.39
C ASN A 198 -14.85 -10.47 -27.90
N ASN A 199 -14.34 -9.59 -28.77
CA ASN A 199 -14.57 -9.68 -30.21
C ASN A 199 -13.49 -10.50 -30.91
N ALA A 200 -13.79 -11.77 -31.21
CA ALA A 200 -12.87 -12.66 -31.92
C ALA A 200 -12.50 -12.18 -33.34
N ASN A 201 -13.31 -11.33 -33.98
CA ASN A 201 -12.97 -10.77 -35.29
C ASN A 201 -11.79 -9.78 -35.23
N TYR A 202 -11.40 -9.33 -34.03
CA TYR A 202 -10.24 -8.45 -33.83
C TYR A 202 -8.96 -9.23 -33.55
N ASP A 203 -9.02 -10.55 -33.39
CA ASP A 203 -7.84 -11.37 -33.17
C ASP A 203 -6.85 -11.21 -34.33
N ASN A 204 -5.56 -11.09 -34.01
CA ASN A 204 -4.47 -10.84 -34.96
C ASN A 204 -4.60 -9.51 -35.75
N THR A 205 -5.40 -8.57 -35.28
CA THR A 205 -5.47 -7.19 -35.82
C THR A 205 -4.86 -6.19 -34.85
N TYR A 206 -4.58 -4.97 -35.32
CA TYR A 206 -4.06 -3.86 -34.50
C TYR A 206 -4.94 -3.51 -33.27
N ARG A 207 -6.20 -3.95 -33.27
CA ARG A 207 -7.21 -3.68 -32.23
C ARG A 207 -7.67 -4.95 -31.50
N THR A 208 -6.83 -5.99 -31.46
CA THR A 208 -7.14 -7.23 -30.74
C THR A 208 -7.55 -6.97 -29.29
N ASP A 209 -8.53 -7.74 -28.80
CA ASP A 209 -8.92 -7.73 -27.39
C ASP A 209 -8.07 -8.73 -26.54
N CYS A 210 -7.26 -9.58 -27.19
CA CYS A 210 -6.38 -10.52 -26.51
C CYS A 210 -5.28 -9.78 -25.73
N GLY A 211 -4.96 -10.28 -24.54
CA GLY A 211 -4.00 -9.62 -23.63
C GLY A 211 -4.47 -8.28 -23.08
N LYS A 212 -5.76 -7.94 -23.22
CA LYS A 212 -6.33 -6.70 -22.67
C LYS A 212 -7.25 -6.99 -21.48
N PRO A 213 -7.49 -6.01 -20.60
CA PRO A 213 -8.44 -6.16 -19.50
C PRO A 213 -9.86 -6.39 -20.00
N VAL A 214 -10.63 -7.20 -19.27
CA VAL A 214 -12.05 -7.39 -19.55
C VAL A 214 -12.84 -6.16 -19.08
N THR A 215 -13.89 -5.80 -19.82
CA THR A 215 -14.81 -4.71 -19.45
C THR A 215 -16.27 -5.12 -19.66
N ALA A 216 -17.19 -4.16 -19.61
CA ALA A 216 -18.62 -4.34 -19.87
C ALA A 216 -19.29 -5.43 -19.00
N MET A 217 -18.75 -5.65 -17.79
CA MET A 217 -19.31 -6.55 -16.79
C MET A 217 -19.75 -5.77 -15.55
N SER A 218 -20.83 -6.20 -14.91
CA SER A 218 -21.28 -5.58 -13.66
C SER A 218 -20.30 -5.89 -12.53
N ARG A 219 -20.25 -5.02 -11.50
CA ARG A 219 -19.47 -5.27 -10.29
C ARG A 219 -19.83 -6.61 -9.62
N THR A 220 -21.10 -7.00 -9.67
CA THR A 220 -21.56 -8.30 -9.18
C THR A 220 -20.98 -9.47 -9.97
N ALA A 221 -20.93 -9.35 -11.31
CA ALA A 221 -20.33 -10.37 -12.16
C ALA A 221 -18.82 -10.49 -11.94
N PHE A 222 -18.11 -9.36 -11.81
CA PHE A 222 -16.69 -9.34 -11.47
C PHE A 222 -16.40 -10.05 -10.14
N LYS A 223 -17.19 -9.74 -9.10
CA LYS A 223 -17.08 -10.38 -7.79
C LYS A 223 -17.34 -11.89 -7.86
N ALA A 224 -18.34 -12.32 -8.60
CA ALA A 224 -18.63 -13.74 -8.79
C ALA A 224 -17.49 -14.46 -9.52
N ALA A 225 -16.93 -13.85 -10.58
CA ALA A 225 -15.81 -14.40 -11.33
C ALA A 225 -14.52 -14.49 -10.51
N ALA A 226 -14.23 -13.51 -9.66
CA ALA A 226 -13.08 -13.55 -8.75
C ALA A 226 -13.19 -14.72 -7.76
N ARG A 227 -14.36 -14.88 -7.13
CA ARG A 227 -14.63 -15.93 -6.13
C ARG A 227 -14.58 -17.36 -6.69
N LYS A 228 -14.64 -17.54 -8.00
CA LYS A 228 -14.48 -18.87 -8.62
C LYS A 228 -13.06 -19.43 -8.49
N ARG A 229 -12.06 -18.60 -8.18
CA ARG A 229 -10.65 -19.04 -8.07
C ARG A 229 -10.47 -20.16 -7.08
N ASN A 230 -10.94 -19.96 -5.86
CA ASN A 230 -10.91 -20.98 -4.81
C ASN A 230 -12.25 -21.72 -4.68
N ASN A 231 -13.02 -21.85 -5.77
CA ASN A 231 -14.36 -22.45 -5.76
C ASN A 231 -15.29 -21.86 -4.69
N SER A 232 -15.14 -20.56 -4.38
CA SER A 232 -15.90 -19.87 -3.34
C SER A 232 -15.76 -20.49 -1.94
N LYS A 233 -14.70 -21.27 -1.69
CA LYS A 233 -14.35 -21.81 -0.36
C LYS A 233 -14.23 -20.67 0.66
N THR A 234 -13.61 -19.56 0.26
CA THR A 234 -13.52 -18.33 1.06
C THR A 234 -13.95 -17.12 0.24
N ALA A 235 -14.28 -16.02 0.92
CA ALA A 235 -14.62 -14.75 0.28
C ALA A 235 -13.39 -13.85 0.01
N GLU A 236 -12.17 -14.40 0.14
CA GLU A 236 -10.91 -13.66 0.06
C GLU A 236 -10.59 -13.22 -1.38
N TRP A 237 -10.81 -14.10 -2.36
CA TRP A 237 -10.78 -13.72 -3.77
C TRP A 237 -11.97 -12.84 -4.10
N ASN A 238 -11.71 -11.61 -4.55
CA ASN A 238 -12.74 -10.62 -4.81
C ASN A 238 -12.29 -9.65 -5.90
N CYS A 239 -13.25 -8.97 -6.54
CA CYS A 239 -12.91 -7.75 -7.26
C CYS A 239 -12.43 -6.70 -6.24
N MET A 240 -11.59 -5.75 -6.68
CA MET A 240 -11.05 -4.73 -5.78
C MET A 240 -12.15 -4.04 -4.97
N THR A 241 -12.02 -4.09 -3.66
CA THR A 241 -12.98 -3.48 -2.74
C THR A 241 -12.55 -2.06 -2.41
N TYR A 242 -13.50 -1.25 -1.93
CA TYR A 242 -13.20 0.11 -1.49
C TYR A 242 -12.21 0.15 -0.32
N ASP A 243 -12.18 -0.90 0.52
CA ASP A 243 -11.20 -0.98 1.62
C ASP A 243 -9.77 -1.14 1.11
N ILE A 244 -9.55 -1.97 0.08
CA ILE A 244 -8.25 -2.08 -0.59
C ILE A 244 -7.88 -0.74 -1.25
N GLN A 245 -8.84 -0.09 -1.91
CA GLN A 245 -8.59 1.20 -2.55
C GLN A 245 -8.18 2.29 -1.54
N LYS A 246 -8.81 2.34 -0.36
CA LYS A 246 -8.42 3.30 0.70
C LYS A 246 -7.03 3.02 1.23
N ASP A 247 -6.71 1.75 1.48
CA ASP A 247 -5.38 1.38 1.98
C ASP A 247 -4.31 1.67 0.97
N LEU A 248 -4.60 1.41 -0.31
CA LEU A 248 -3.77 1.83 -1.41
C LEU A 248 -3.64 3.36 -1.35
N TYR A 249 -4.71 4.13 -1.60
CA TYR A 249 -4.72 5.60 -1.63
C TYR A 249 -3.84 6.28 -0.57
N TRP A 250 -3.95 5.88 0.69
CA TRP A 250 -3.15 6.52 1.74
C TRP A 250 -1.66 6.24 1.66
N LEU A 251 -1.21 5.13 1.07
CA LEU A 251 0.20 4.89 0.76
C LEU A 251 0.72 5.99 -0.19
N PHE A 252 0.00 6.30 -1.27
CA PHE A 252 0.37 7.34 -2.25
C PHE A 252 0.42 8.69 -1.59
N VAL A 253 -0.64 9.06 -0.87
CA VAL A 253 -0.70 10.38 -0.27
C VAL A 253 0.46 10.57 0.71
N VAL A 254 0.84 9.53 1.46
CA VAL A 254 1.98 9.61 2.39
C VAL A 254 3.33 9.67 1.66
N GLU A 255 3.51 8.90 0.59
CA GLU A 255 4.74 8.88 -0.21
C GLU A 255 4.94 10.20 -1.00
N TYR A 256 3.92 10.64 -1.72
CA TYR A 256 3.96 11.80 -2.63
C TYR A 256 3.62 13.13 -1.96
N ALA A 257 3.01 13.10 -0.76
CA ALA A 257 2.49 14.27 -0.05
C ALA A 257 1.52 15.12 -0.90
N THR A 258 0.60 14.46 -1.61
CA THR A 258 -0.50 15.12 -2.32
C THR A 258 -1.74 14.24 -2.31
N LEU A 259 -2.91 14.87 -2.27
CA LEU A 259 -4.22 14.22 -2.39
C LEU A 259 -4.62 13.98 -3.85
N ASP A 260 -3.93 14.63 -4.80
CA ASP A 260 -4.20 14.56 -6.23
C ASP A 260 -3.29 13.55 -6.93
N THR A 261 -3.85 12.36 -7.21
CA THR A 261 -3.14 11.30 -7.94
C THR A 261 -2.84 11.67 -9.38
N GLN A 262 -3.56 12.62 -9.99
CA GLN A 262 -3.38 13.00 -11.40
C GLN A 262 -2.43 14.20 -11.59
N LYS A 263 -1.92 14.78 -10.49
CA LYS A 263 -0.88 15.81 -10.55
C LYS A 263 0.27 15.34 -11.47
N PRO A 264 0.90 16.25 -12.26
CA PRO A 264 1.96 15.87 -13.18
C PRO A 264 3.02 15.00 -12.52
N TYR A 265 3.41 13.93 -13.21
CA TYR A 265 4.48 13.06 -12.74
C TYR A 265 5.82 13.79 -12.77
N ASP A 266 6.59 13.64 -11.70
CA ASP A 266 7.95 14.15 -11.59
C ASP A 266 8.86 13.00 -11.15
N ALA A 267 9.76 12.59 -12.04
CA ALA A 267 10.74 11.53 -11.77
C ALA A 267 11.82 11.97 -10.76
N GLN A 268 12.02 13.27 -10.57
CA GLN A 268 13.04 13.79 -9.69
C GLN A 268 12.52 13.80 -8.26
N LEU A 269 13.35 13.32 -7.33
CA LEU A 269 13.09 13.54 -5.91
C LEU A 269 13.31 15.02 -5.55
N THR A 270 12.76 15.46 -4.43
CA THR A 270 13.16 16.73 -3.81
C THR A 270 14.63 16.69 -3.38
N SER A 271 15.22 17.84 -3.03
CA SER A 271 16.59 17.94 -2.51
C SER A 271 16.85 17.05 -1.29
N GLU A 272 15.81 16.81 -0.49
CA GLU A 272 15.85 15.99 0.71
C GLU A 272 15.75 14.48 0.38
N GLY A 273 15.24 14.15 -0.81
CA GLY A 273 15.05 12.79 -1.30
C GLY A 273 13.61 12.27 -1.21
N TYR A 274 12.60 13.13 -1.32
CA TYR A 274 11.18 12.72 -1.28
C TYR A 274 10.55 12.68 -2.67
N HIS A 275 9.56 11.82 -2.87
CA HIS A 275 8.71 11.85 -4.06
C HIS A 275 7.83 13.11 -4.09
N LYS A 276 7.53 13.60 -5.30
CA LYS A 276 6.70 14.79 -5.53
C LYS A 276 5.90 14.63 -6.84
N GLY A 277 4.97 15.56 -7.06
CA GLY A 277 4.04 15.45 -8.20
C GLY A 277 2.95 14.43 -7.91
N GLY A 278 2.45 13.79 -8.96
CA GLY A 278 1.51 12.68 -8.85
C GLY A 278 1.84 11.58 -9.84
N LEU A 279 0.81 10.89 -10.30
CA LEU A 279 0.89 9.81 -11.28
C LEU A 279 0.45 10.28 -12.67
N GLY A 280 0.29 11.59 -12.89
CA GLY A 280 -0.15 12.18 -14.14
C GLY A 280 -1.54 11.75 -14.61
N ASP A 281 -1.92 12.24 -15.79
CA ASP A 281 -3.26 12.05 -16.35
C ASP A 281 -3.51 10.61 -16.87
N GLY A 282 -2.44 9.83 -17.04
CA GLY A 282 -2.51 8.51 -17.66
C GLY A 282 -3.14 8.54 -19.05
N VAL A 283 -4.13 7.68 -19.28
CA VAL A 283 -4.81 7.51 -20.58
C VAL A 283 -6.04 8.41 -20.77
N THR A 284 -6.32 9.32 -19.83
CA THR A 284 -7.57 10.13 -19.82
C THR A 284 -7.63 11.19 -20.91
N THR A 285 -6.50 11.49 -21.55
CA THR A 285 -6.39 12.58 -22.54
C THR A 285 -6.76 12.17 -23.97
N TRP A 286 -7.23 10.94 -24.19
CA TRP A 286 -7.68 10.51 -25.51
C TRP A 286 -9.13 10.93 -25.76
N ASN A 287 -9.36 11.59 -26.89
CA ASN A 287 -10.68 11.94 -27.38
C ASN A 287 -11.59 10.70 -27.48
N TRP A 288 -12.78 10.81 -26.89
CA TRP A 288 -13.77 9.74 -26.86
C TRP A 288 -14.21 9.26 -28.25
N GLY A 289 -14.40 10.17 -29.22
CA GLY A 289 -14.83 9.82 -30.57
C GLY A 289 -13.78 9.00 -31.33
N ASP A 290 -12.51 9.37 -31.21
CA ASP A 290 -11.40 8.64 -31.81
C ASP A 290 -11.22 7.26 -31.16
N TRP A 291 -11.34 7.18 -29.83
CA TRP A 291 -11.28 5.92 -29.10
C TRP A 291 -12.44 4.99 -29.48
N SER A 292 -13.66 5.53 -29.57
CA SER A 292 -14.84 4.81 -30.06
C SER A 292 -14.64 4.29 -31.47
N THR A 293 -14.03 5.08 -32.36
CA THR A 293 -13.75 4.68 -33.75
C THR A 293 -12.68 3.60 -33.82
N PHE A 294 -11.66 3.67 -32.96
CA PHE A 294 -10.56 2.72 -32.92
C PHE A 294 -11.02 1.32 -32.53
N ASN A 295 -11.65 1.18 -31.36
CA ASN A 295 -12.07 -0.11 -30.83
C ASN A 295 -13.37 -0.09 -30.01
N GLY A 296 -14.21 0.93 -30.14
CA GLY A 296 -15.49 0.98 -29.43
C GLY A 296 -15.39 1.34 -27.94
N ASN A 297 -14.39 2.13 -27.56
CA ASN A 297 -14.12 2.54 -26.16
C ASN A 297 -13.68 1.38 -25.25
N TYR A 298 -13.09 0.33 -25.84
CA TYR A 298 -12.54 -0.78 -25.08
C TYR A 298 -11.09 -0.51 -24.64
N PRO A 299 -10.60 -1.14 -23.57
CA PRO A 299 -9.20 -1.02 -23.16
C PRO A 299 -8.25 -1.25 -24.33
N PHE A 300 -7.19 -0.45 -24.39
CA PHE A 300 -6.20 -0.51 -25.46
C PHE A 300 -4.77 -0.73 -24.95
N ILE A 301 -4.52 -0.51 -23.65
CA ILE A 301 -3.26 -0.88 -23.00
C ILE A 301 -3.30 -2.39 -22.69
N PRO A 302 -2.31 -3.18 -23.12
CA PRO A 302 -2.23 -4.59 -22.77
C PRO A 302 -1.87 -4.79 -21.29
N CYS A 303 -2.35 -5.89 -20.70
CA CYS A 303 -1.89 -6.35 -19.39
C CYS A 303 -0.38 -6.62 -19.45
N GLY A 304 0.34 -6.23 -18.41
CA GLY A 304 1.79 -6.40 -18.35
C GLY A 304 2.63 -5.40 -19.15
N TYR A 305 2.03 -4.35 -19.75
CA TYR A 305 2.78 -3.35 -20.53
C TYR A 305 3.95 -2.68 -19.77
N THR A 306 3.92 -2.77 -18.45
CA THR A 306 4.85 -2.09 -17.55
C THR A 306 5.70 -3.04 -16.74
N ASP A 307 5.69 -4.31 -17.11
CA ASP A 307 6.43 -5.34 -16.39
C ASP A 307 7.95 -5.14 -16.52
N SER A 308 8.41 -4.39 -17.54
CA SER A 308 9.83 -4.03 -17.75
C SER A 308 10.44 -3.18 -16.65
N ILE A 309 9.63 -2.46 -15.86
CA ILE A 309 10.08 -1.65 -14.71
C ILE A 309 9.83 -2.35 -13.37
N GLY A 310 9.25 -3.55 -13.38
CA GLY A 310 9.03 -4.39 -12.20
C GLY A 310 8.27 -3.68 -11.08
N ASN A 311 8.91 -3.60 -9.92
CA ASN A 311 8.41 -2.95 -8.71
C ASN A 311 8.59 -1.41 -8.73
N ALA A 312 9.34 -0.87 -9.69
CA ALA A 312 9.65 0.53 -9.70
C ALA A 312 8.44 1.40 -10.05
N THR A 313 8.54 2.63 -9.60
CA THR A 313 7.69 3.73 -9.99
C THR A 313 8.26 4.43 -11.21
N GLY A 314 7.46 4.60 -12.25
CA GLY A 314 7.88 5.21 -13.49
C GLY A 314 6.76 5.43 -14.48
N VAL A 315 7.17 5.78 -15.68
CA VAL A 315 6.28 6.11 -16.78
C VAL A 315 6.74 5.37 -18.02
N MET A 316 5.78 4.75 -18.70
CA MET A 316 5.99 4.03 -19.94
C MET A 316 5.18 4.68 -21.05
N ASN A 317 5.86 5.03 -22.14
CA ASN A 317 5.22 5.56 -23.33
C ASN A 317 4.62 4.41 -24.14
N TYR A 318 3.32 4.45 -24.38
CA TYR A 318 2.61 3.53 -25.25
C TYR A 318 2.23 4.19 -26.57
N GLU A 319 2.82 3.70 -27.65
CA GLU A 319 2.42 4.06 -29.01
C GLU A 319 1.30 3.15 -29.48
N LEU A 320 0.10 3.71 -29.60
CA LEU A 320 -1.02 3.01 -30.20
C LEU A 320 -0.91 3.07 -31.72
N LYS A 321 -0.78 1.91 -32.35
CA LYS A 321 -0.73 1.76 -33.81
C LYS A 321 -2.10 1.32 -34.36
N GLY A 322 -2.45 1.86 -35.51
CA GLY A 322 -3.65 1.54 -36.28
C GLY A 322 -3.35 0.53 -37.38
N ASP A 323 -4.22 0.49 -38.38
CA ASP A 323 -3.97 -0.32 -39.58
C ASP A 323 -2.68 0.12 -40.29
N LYS A 324 -1.91 -0.84 -40.81
CA LYS A 324 -0.60 -0.64 -41.46
C LYS A 324 0.44 0.10 -40.59
N ASP A 325 0.40 -0.11 -39.28
CA ASP A 325 1.33 0.48 -38.30
C ASP A 325 1.36 2.01 -38.26
N ALA A 326 0.30 2.67 -38.72
CA ALA A 326 0.16 4.12 -38.58
C ALA A 326 0.02 4.49 -37.10
N LEU A 327 0.76 5.49 -36.62
CA LEU A 327 0.60 5.99 -35.25
C LEU A 327 -0.77 6.66 -35.09
N VAL A 328 -1.60 6.14 -34.18
CA VAL A 328 -2.94 6.66 -33.85
C VAL A 328 -2.87 7.58 -32.65
N LYS A 329 -2.12 7.20 -31.61
CA LYS A 329 -1.99 7.98 -30.37
C LYS A 329 -0.69 7.64 -29.66
N HIS A 330 -0.09 8.65 -29.04
CA HIS A 330 0.92 8.47 -28.01
C HIS A 330 0.26 8.67 -26.64
N SER A 331 0.36 7.67 -25.77
CA SER A 331 -0.21 7.68 -24.43
C SER A 331 0.88 7.42 -23.40
N VAL A 332 0.80 8.13 -22.28
CA VAL A 332 1.77 8.01 -21.19
C VAL A 332 1.13 7.17 -20.10
N TYR A 333 1.59 5.94 -19.92
CA TYR A 333 1.07 5.01 -18.94
C TYR A 333 1.94 5.04 -17.69
N HIS A 334 1.34 5.44 -16.57
CA HIS A 334 2.06 5.59 -15.31
C HIS A 334 1.98 4.32 -14.49
N VAL A 335 3.09 4.01 -13.85
CA VAL A 335 3.19 2.97 -12.84
C VAL A 335 3.80 3.56 -11.62
N THR A 336 3.15 3.28 -10.53
CA THR A 336 3.77 3.26 -9.22
C THR A 336 3.44 1.86 -8.71
N GLU A 337 4.33 1.30 -7.89
CA GLU A 337 4.08 0.06 -7.17
C GLU A 337 2.65 0.11 -6.59
N VAL A 338 1.74 -0.70 -7.14
CA VAL A 338 0.34 -0.88 -6.72
C VAL A 338 -0.72 0.11 -7.23
N TRP A 339 -0.39 1.17 -7.95
CA TRP A 339 -1.39 2.17 -8.37
C TRP A 339 -2.15 1.84 -9.65
N LYS A 340 -2.14 0.56 -10.04
CA LYS A 340 -2.68 0.09 -11.31
C LYS A 340 -4.21 0.03 -11.37
N THR A 341 -4.92 0.86 -10.59
CA THR A 341 -6.38 1.00 -10.72
C THR A 341 -6.87 2.43 -10.57
N HIS A 342 -7.46 2.93 -11.66
CA HIS A 342 -8.27 4.13 -11.78
C HIS A 342 -7.56 5.48 -11.65
N SER A 343 -6.99 5.96 -12.76
CA SER A 343 -7.02 7.38 -13.11
C SER A 343 -8.27 7.65 -13.98
N GLY A 344 -9.45 7.22 -13.53
CA GLY A 344 -10.72 7.46 -14.20
C GLY A 344 -11.62 8.25 -13.27
N THR A 345 -11.91 9.49 -13.64
CA THR A 345 -12.91 10.39 -13.05
C THR A 345 -14.11 9.64 -12.47
N PHE A 346 -14.33 9.77 -11.16
CA PHE A 346 -15.65 9.55 -10.58
C PHE A 346 -16.32 10.92 -10.41
N GLY A 347 -17.24 11.21 -11.32
CA GLY A 347 -18.30 12.16 -11.06
C GLY A 347 -19.14 11.69 -9.88
N ASN A 348 -19.60 12.68 -9.12
CA ASN A 348 -20.54 12.66 -8.00
C ASN A 348 -21.44 11.41 -7.86
N GLY A 349 -21.48 10.89 -6.63
CA GLY A 349 -22.50 10.01 -6.09
C GLY A 349 -22.43 9.98 -4.58
#